data_AF-A0A950RBP2-F1
#
_entry.id   AF-A0A950RBP2-F1
#
_cell.length_a   1.000
_cell.length_b   1.000
_cell.length_c   1.000
_cell.angle_alpha   90.00
_cell.angle_beta   90.00
_cell.angle_gamma   90.00
#
_symmetry.space_group_name_H-M   'P 1'
#
loop_
_entity.id
_entity.type
_entity.pdbx_description
1 polymer ?
#
loop_
_entity_poly.entity_id
_entity_poly.type
_entity_poly.pdbx_seq_one_letter_code
_entity_poly.pdbx_strand_id
1 'polypeptide(L)'
;MQGGGALGAYEWGAVTALCEEGYYPVAVAGVSIGAVNAAAIAGARGGDVIGSLSRLWERLTNPYLLDAMPWFAPFGHPNMYWLNYWPNPSLTA
;
A
#
# COMPACT_ATOMS: atom_id res chain seq x y z
N MET A 1 6.17 7.42 -5.06
CA MET A 1 5.02 6.79 -4.40
C MET A 1 3.84 7.76 -4.43
N GLN A 2 2.75 7.43 -5.14
CA GLN A 2 1.53 8.25 -5.26
C GLN A 2 0.40 7.59 -4.43
N GLY A 3 -0.51 8.38 -3.85
CA GLY A 3 -1.28 7.93 -2.67
C GLY A 3 -2.59 7.14 -2.91
N GLY A 4 -2.83 6.12 -2.07
CA GLY A 4 -4.08 5.34 -1.92
C GLY A 4 -3.82 3.97 -1.27
N GLY A 5 -4.72 3.39 -0.47
CA GLY A 5 -4.43 2.15 0.29
C GLY A 5 -4.04 0.95 -0.58
N ALA A 6 -4.79 0.67 -1.66
CA ALA A 6 -4.44 -0.36 -2.63
C ALA A 6 -3.11 -0.08 -3.38
N LEU A 7 -2.82 1.19 -3.67
CA LEU A 7 -1.59 1.60 -4.35
C LEU A 7 -0.37 1.47 -3.43
N GLY A 8 -0.53 1.72 -2.14
CA GLY A 8 0.51 1.49 -1.14
C GLY A 8 0.85 0.00 -0.96
N ALA A 9 -0.15 -0.89 -1.02
CA ALA A 9 0.08 -2.34 -0.92
C ALA A 9 0.79 -2.87 -2.17
N TYR A 10 0.47 -2.32 -3.35
CA TYR A 10 1.21 -2.60 -4.58
C TYR A 10 2.68 -2.15 -4.48
N GLU A 11 2.93 -0.95 -3.96
CA GLU A 11 4.29 -0.45 -3.73
C GLU A 11 5.12 -1.37 -2.82
N TRP A 12 4.50 -1.94 -1.77
CA TRP A 12 5.16 -2.94 -0.93
C TRP A 12 5.57 -4.19 -1.73
N GLY A 13 4.66 -4.73 -2.55
CA GLY A 13 4.98 -5.86 -3.42
C GLY A 13 6.12 -5.57 -4.40
N ALA A 14 6.11 -4.40 -5.03
CA ALA A 14 7.16 -3.99 -5.97
C ALA A 14 8.53 -3.85 -5.30
N VAL A 15 8.59 -3.22 -4.11
CA VAL A 15 9.85 -3.09 -3.35
C VAL A 15 10.36 -4.45 -2.87
N THR A 16 9.45 -5.35 -2.48
CA THR A 16 9.80 -6.71 -2.05
C THR A 16 10.49 -7.48 -3.17
N ALA A 17 9.89 -7.51 -4.37
CA ALA A 17 10.46 -8.18 -5.53
C ALA A 17 11.85 -7.63 -5.91
N LEU A 18 12.03 -6.31 -5.84
CA LEU A 18 13.35 -5.69 -6.08
C LEU A 18 14.40 -6.15 -5.06
N CYS A 19 14.03 -6.21 -3.78
CA CYS A 19 14.94 -6.64 -2.72
C CYS A 19 15.31 -8.13 -2.85
N GLU A 20 14.36 -8.99 -3.24
CA GLU A 20 14.60 -10.41 -3.52
C GLU A 20 15.60 -10.62 -4.66
N GLU A 21 15.57 -9.74 -5.67
CA GLU A 21 16.54 -9.70 -6.78
C GLU A 21 17.87 -8.99 -6.40
N GLY A 22 18.04 -8.60 -5.14
CA GLY A 22 19.27 -7.98 -4.62
C GLY A 22 19.37 -6.47 -4.83
N TYR A 23 18.30 -5.81 -5.29
CA TYR A 23 18.23 -4.35 -5.41
C TYR A 23 17.67 -3.72 -4.15
N TYR A 24 18.53 -3.02 -3.40
CA TYR A 24 18.16 -2.38 -2.15
C TYR A 24 18.01 -0.86 -2.32
N PRO A 25 16.94 -0.24 -1.78
CA PRO A 25 16.78 1.20 -1.81
C PRO A 25 17.88 1.92 -1.01
N VAL A 26 18.57 2.86 -1.65
CA VAL A 26 19.54 3.76 -0.97
C VAL A 26 18.95 5.13 -0.64
N ALA A 27 17.85 5.50 -1.30
CA ALA A 27 17.07 6.70 -1.05
C ALA A 27 15.60 6.39 -1.37
N VAL A 28 14.69 6.97 -0.59
CA VAL A 28 13.25 6.79 -0.76
C VAL A 28 12.52 8.09 -0.46
N ALA A 29 11.50 8.40 -1.25
CA ALA A 29 10.62 9.53 -1.05
C ALA A 29 9.18 9.11 -1.35
N GLY A 30 8.23 9.64 -0.60
CA GLY A 30 6.82 9.33 -0.79
C GLY A 30 5.90 10.39 -0.22
N VAL A 31 4.67 10.41 -0.72
CA VAL A 31 3.60 11.30 -0.28
C VAL A 31 2.40 10.47 0.17
N SER A 32 1.65 10.95 1.16
CA SER A 32 0.50 10.23 1.71
C SER A 32 0.90 8.82 2.20
N ILE A 33 0.19 7.75 1.80
CA ILE A 33 0.58 6.36 2.14
C ILE A 33 2.01 6.01 1.68
N GLY A 34 2.48 6.64 0.59
CA GLY A 34 3.85 6.51 0.13
C GLY A 34 4.87 7.05 1.13
N ALA A 35 4.52 8.10 1.89
CA ALA A 35 5.38 8.61 2.97
C ALA A 35 5.49 7.60 4.12
N VAL A 36 4.43 6.84 4.39
CA VAL A 36 4.42 5.78 5.40
C VAL A 36 5.31 4.61 4.96
N ASN A 37 5.19 4.18 3.70
CA ASN A 37 6.09 3.19 3.10
C ASN A 37 7.56 3.67 3.12
N ALA A 38 7.81 4.92 2.74
CA ALA A 38 9.15 5.52 2.77
C ALA A 38 9.75 5.53 4.19
N ALA A 39 8.95 5.87 5.20
CA ALA A 39 9.38 5.84 6.60
C ALA A 39 9.71 4.41 7.08
N ALA A 40 8.92 3.41 6.67
CA ALA A 40 9.19 2.01 7.00
C ALA A 40 10.45 1.48 6.33
N ILE A 41 10.71 1.86 5.08
CA ILE A 41 11.94 1.51 4.35
C ILE A 41 13.15 2.16 5.02
N ALA A 42 13.09 3.47 5.30
CA ALA A 42 14.19 4.20 5.95
C ALA A 42 14.45 3.73 7.40
N GLY A 43 13.41 3.27 8.10
CA GLY A 43 13.49 2.75 9.47
C GLY A 43 13.84 1.27 9.59
N ALA A 44 14.14 0.58 8.48
CA ALA A 44 14.43 -0.85 8.47
C ALA A 44 15.72 -1.19 9.23
N ARG A 45 15.59 -1.72 10.44
CA ARG A 45 16.75 -2.11 11.28
C ARG A 45 17.56 -3.21 10.59
N GLY A 46 18.87 -3.00 10.50
CA GLY A 46 19.78 -3.97 9.87
C GLY A 46 19.57 -4.15 8.36
N GLY A 47 18.85 -3.23 7.70
CA GLY A 47 18.55 -3.32 6.27
C GLY A 47 17.40 -4.27 5.92
N ASP A 48 16.65 -4.79 6.90
CA ASP A 48 15.47 -5.66 6.70
C ASP A 48 14.26 -4.86 6.17
N VAL A 49 14.35 -4.41 4.93
CA VAL A 49 13.31 -3.60 4.27
C VAL A 49 12.02 -4.41 4.10
N ILE A 50 12.14 -5.66 3.65
CA ILE A 50 11.00 -6.55 3.42
C ILE A 50 10.23 -6.78 4.73
N GLY A 51 10.92 -7.18 5.80
CA GLY A 51 10.28 -7.42 7.09
C GLY A 51 9.71 -6.13 7.70
N SER A 52 10.36 -4.98 7.49
CA SER A 52 9.83 -3.69 7.93
C SER A 52 8.48 -3.36 7.29
N LEU A 53 8.37 -3.54 5.96
CA LEU A 53 7.13 -3.31 5.23
C LEU A 53 6.06 -4.36 5.59
N SER A 54 6.41 -5.65 5.72
CA SER A 54 5.46 -6.69 6.14
C SER A 54 4.79 -6.33 7.47
N ARG A 55 5.60 -5.98 8.48
CA ARG A 55 5.09 -5.59 9.82
C ARG A 55 4.21 -4.35 9.78
N LEU A 56 4.50 -3.40 8.90
CA LEU A 56 3.65 -2.22 8.69
C LEU A 56 2.29 -2.63 8.11
N TRP A 57 2.30 -3.38 7.01
CA TRP A 57 1.09 -3.74 6.28
C TRP A 57 0.20 -4.72 7.05
N GLU A 58 0.77 -5.63 7.83
CA GLU A 58 0.03 -6.48 8.79
C GLU A 58 -0.74 -5.66 9.83
N ARG A 59 -0.18 -4.53 10.28
CA ARG A 59 -0.86 -3.63 11.22
C ARG A 59 -1.94 -2.80 10.56
N LEU A 60 -1.71 -2.35 9.32
CA LEU A 60 -2.67 -1.53 8.56
C LEU A 60 -3.88 -2.34 8.06
N THR A 61 -3.69 -3.62 7.77
CA THR A 61 -4.77 -4.53 7.34
C THR A 61 -5.66 -5.00 8.48
N ASN A 62 -5.40 -4.55 9.72
CA ASN A 62 -6.26 -4.84 10.85
C ASN A 62 -7.59 -4.05 10.74
N PRO A 63 -8.76 -4.72 10.71
CA PRO A 63 -10.07 -4.08 10.51
C PRO A 63 -10.39 -2.96 11.50
N TYR A 64 -9.87 -3.01 12.74
CA TYR A 64 -10.14 -1.98 13.75
C TYR A 64 -9.65 -0.57 13.36
N LEU A 65 -8.57 -0.45 12.59
CA LEU A 65 -8.05 0.85 12.14
C LEU A 65 -8.92 1.46 11.03
N LEU A 66 -9.44 0.62 10.14
CA LEU A 66 -10.35 1.02 9.06
C LEU A 66 -11.75 1.34 9.62
N ASP A 67 -12.22 0.60 10.61
CA ASP A 67 -13.48 0.86 11.32
C ASP A 67 -13.42 2.18 12.11
N ALA A 68 -12.26 2.52 12.69
CA ALA A 68 -12.04 3.77 13.41
C ALA A 68 -11.93 5.00 12.48
N MET A 69 -11.74 4.79 11.17
CA MET A 69 -11.57 5.85 10.18
C MET A 69 -12.50 5.64 8.97
N PRO A 70 -13.83 5.76 9.15
CA PRO A 70 -14.82 5.39 8.14
C PRO A 70 -14.71 6.19 6.83
N TRP A 71 -14.13 7.40 6.87
CA TRP A 71 -13.84 8.19 5.66
C TRP A 71 -12.72 7.58 4.79
N PHE A 72 -11.90 6.70 5.36
CA PHE A 72 -10.84 5.96 4.68
C PHE A 72 -11.26 4.54 4.28
N ALA A 73 -12.45 4.08 4.66
CA ALA A 73 -13.00 2.78 4.27
C ALA A 73 -12.97 2.50 2.75
N PRO A 74 -13.20 3.50 1.86
CA PRO A 74 -13.05 3.28 0.43
C PRO A 74 -11.63 2.82 0.01
N PHE A 75 -10.60 3.09 0.82
CA PHE A 75 -9.19 2.81 0.54
C PHE A 75 -8.66 1.46 1.06
N GLY A 76 -9.43 0.76 1.89
CA GLY A 76 -9.06 -0.56 2.44
C GLY A 76 -10.11 -1.65 2.23
N HIS A 77 -11.15 -1.37 1.44
CA HIS A 77 -12.21 -2.32 1.14
C HIS A 77 -11.68 -3.46 0.25
N PRO A 78 -12.00 -4.74 0.52
CA PRO A 78 -11.63 -5.86 -0.35
C PRO A 78 -12.08 -5.63 -1.81
N ASN A 79 -13.31 -5.16 -2.05
CA ASN A 79 -13.73 -4.85 -3.43
C ASN A 79 -12.97 -3.68 -4.12
N MET A 80 -11.98 -3.05 -3.48
CA MET A 80 -11.12 -2.03 -4.10
C MET A 80 -10.04 -2.63 -5.01
N TYR A 81 -9.66 -3.91 -4.82
CA TYR A 81 -8.74 -4.60 -5.74
C TYR A 81 -9.39 -5.02 -7.06
N TRP A 82 -10.72 -4.97 -7.16
CA TRP A 82 -11.40 -5.00 -8.44
C TRP A 82 -11.37 -3.59 -9.01
N LEU A 83 -10.64 -3.37 -10.11
CA LEU A 83 -10.96 -2.24 -10.99
C LEU A 83 -12.45 -2.38 -11.32
N ASN A 84 -13.29 -1.48 -10.80
CA ASN A 84 -14.67 -1.34 -11.25
C ASN A 84 -14.65 -0.80 -12.69
N TYR A 85 -14.30 -1.66 -13.65
CA TYR A 85 -14.75 -1.52 -15.02
C TYR A 85 -16.24 -1.84 -15.03
N TRP A 86 -17.07 -0.90 -14.62
CA TRP A 86 -18.49 -1.01 -14.84
C TRP A 86 -18.85 -0.36 -16.18
N PRO A 87 -19.41 -1.09 -17.16
CA PRO A 87 -20.14 -0.45 -18.24
C PRO A 87 -21.48 0.01 -17.66
N ASN A 88 -21.67 1.32 -17.60
CA ASN A 88 -22.92 1.95 -17.17
C ASN A 88 -24.15 1.30 -17.87
N PRO A 89 -25.14 0.72 -17.16
CA PRO A 89 -26.33 0.15 -17.78
C PRO A 89 -27.35 1.21 -18.19
N SER A 90 -27.10 2.50 -17.95
CA SER A 90 -28.06 3.58 -18.20
C SER A 90 -27.88 4.28 -19.57
N LEU A 91 -27.16 3.69 -20.53
CA LEU A 91 -26.96 4.27 -21.87
C LEU A 91 -27.25 3.25 -23.00
N THR A 92 -28.34 2.50 -22.88
CA THR A 92 -29.02 1.92 -24.04
C THR A 92 -30.43 2.48 -24.10
N ALA A 93 -30.57 3.58 -24.84
CA ALA A 93 -31.82 3.99 -25.47
C ALA A 93 -31.78 3.52 -26.93
#